data_AF-A0A937HTY0-F1
#
_entry.id   AF-A0A937HTY0-F1
#
_cell.length_a   1.000
_cell.length_b   1.000
_cell.length_c   1.000
_cell.angle_alpha   90.00
_cell.angle_beta   90.00
_cell.angle_gamma   90.00
#
_symmetry.space_group_name_H-M   'P 1'
#
loop_
_entity.id
_entity.type
_entity.pdbx_description
1 polymer ?
#
loop_
_entity_poly.entity_id
_entity_poly.type
_entity_poly.pdbx_seq_one_letter_code
_entity_poly.pdbx_strand_id
1 'polypeptide(L)'
;MNQALPTIFVQIAAYRDPDLPATLHNLLARAAHPERLHFGICLQLDASDPLSWREQAFPDHAHLQVRHVAAADSRGACWARSEAQTFYQEEDLLLQIDSHMRAVEHWDEVLIKTWTECSDPNAVLSVYPNGFEPPETLQMGTLPVMAAAGFDDYGILKFQGISRYQWPEQQPERPILGAFIAGGFLFGPGSIVKDVPYDPSLYFYGEEVSMSARLWTHGYNIYCPNRHALFHLYKRSAASGEQATTHWSDHSDWFKLNRRSLVRVHTLLTSLEVAPTSLTPTTEDVDDLNEYWLGNIRSLEQYQDWTGVNFSAQTIAESAAKGVFAPAEHISR
;
A
#
# COMPACT_ATOMS: atom_id res chain seq x y z
N MET A 1 -15.30 -23.02 -23.38
CA MET A 1 -13.85 -22.75 -23.18
C MET A 1 -13.72 -22.32 -21.73
N ASN A 2 -13.09 -23.13 -20.86
CA ASN A 2 -12.76 -22.66 -19.51
C ASN A 2 -11.78 -21.50 -19.70
N GLN A 3 -12.21 -20.27 -19.44
CA GLN A 3 -11.27 -19.17 -19.28
C GLN A 3 -10.42 -19.49 -18.06
N ALA A 4 -9.10 -19.43 -18.20
CA ALA A 4 -8.21 -19.54 -17.06
C ALA A 4 -8.55 -18.41 -16.07
N LEU A 5 -8.60 -18.74 -14.78
CA LEU A 5 -8.78 -17.73 -13.73
C LEU A 5 -7.54 -16.82 -13.68
N PRO A 6 -7.69 -15.52 -13.39
CA PRO A 6 -6.55 -14.60 -13.36
C PRO A 6 -5.60 -14.94 -12.21
N THR A 7 -4.31 -14.83 -12.49
CA THR A 7 -3.21 -14.95 -11.52
C THR A 7 -3.11 -13.69 -10.65
N ILE A 8 -2.64 -13.85 -9.41
CA ILE A 8 -2.44 -12.74 -8.47
C ILE A 8 -1.00 -12.76 -7.98
N PHE A 9 -0.24 -11.71 -8.30
CA PHE A 9 1.06 -11.47 -7.70
C PHE A 9 0.89 -10.82 -6.33
N VAL A 10 1.23 -11.55 -5.27
CA VAL A 10 1.19 -11.11 -3.87
C VAL A 10 2.57 -10.60 -3.46
N GLN A 11 2.71 -9.28 -3.38
CA GLN A 11 3.95 -8.59 -3.04
C GLN A 11 3.98 -8.25 -1.55
N ILE A 12 5.03 -8.72 -0.85
CA ILE A 12 5.18 -8.54 0.60
C ILE A 12 6.60 -8.07 0.94
N ALA A 13 6.70 -6.96 1.66
CA ALA A 13 7.94 -6.55 2.33
C ALA A 13 7.83 -6.86 3.82
N ALA A 14 8.77 -7.64 4.37
CA ALA A 14 8.75 -8.05 5.76
C ALA A 14 10.08 -7.69 6.44
N TYR A 15 10.04 -6.72 7.36
CA TYR A 15 11.18 -6.32 8.16
C TYR A 15 11.03 -6.86 9.59
N ARG A 16 11.84 -7.86 9.95
CA ARG A 16 11.90 -8.45 11.30
C ARG A 16 10.52 -8.72 11.90
N ASP A 17 9.60 -9.25 11.09
CA ASP A 17 8.20 -9.39 11.46
C ASP A 17 7.82 -10.84 11.79
N PRO A 18 7.46 -11.16 13.06
CA PRO A 18 7.10 -12.52 13.47
C PRO A 18 5.86 -13.08 12.78
N ASP A 19 4.97 -12.23 12.27
CA ASP A 19 3.65 -12.65 11.81
C ASP A 19 3.62 -13.09 10.34
N LEU A 20 4.70 -12.85 9.57
CA LEU A 20 4.77 -13.23 8.16
C LEU A 20 4.41 -14.71 7.90
N PRO A 21 4.99 -15.70 8.62
CA PRO A 21 4.59 -17.10 8.44
C PRO A 21 3.08 -17.33 8.65
N ALA A 22 2.46 -16.66 9.62
CA ALA A 22 1.04 -16.79 9.89
C ALA A 22 0.19 -16.13 8.79
N THR A 23 0.62 -14.98 8.28
CA THR A 23 0.01 -14.31 7.12
C THR A 23 0.03 -15.22 5.89
N LEU A 24 1.17 -15.84 5.56
CA LEU A 24 1.30 -16.72 4.39
C LEU A 24 0.40 -17.96 4.51
N HIS A 25 0.40 -18.62 5.67
CA HIS A 25 -0.49 -19.75 5.91
C HIS A 25 -1.96 -19.35 5.80
N ASN A 26 -2.34 -18.20 6.37
CA ASN A 26 -3.71 -17.72 6.35
C ASN A 26 -4.18 -17.39 4.93
N LEU A 27 -3.34 -16.72 4.12
CA LEU A 27 -3.67 -16.40 2.73
C LEU A 27 -3.87 -17.65 1.89
N LEU A 28 -2.99 -18.65 2.00
CA LEU A 28 -3.14 -19.91 1.24
C LEU A 28 -4.32 -20.74 1.73
N ALA A 29 -4.50 -20.86 3.05
CA ALA A 29 -5.57 -21.69 3.62
C ALA A 29 -6.97 -21.14 3.34
N ARG A 30 -7.11 -19.82 3.21
CA ARG A 30 -8.39 -19.14 2.98
C ARG A 30 -8.61 -18.72 1.54
N ALA A 31 -7.68 -18.97 0.63
CA ALA A 31 -7.92 -18.73 -0.79
C ALA A 31 -8.81 -19.84 -1.36
N ALA A 32 -9.76 -19.47 -2.21
CA ALA A 32 -10.54 -20.44 -3.00
C ALA A 32 -9.65 -21.16 -4.03
N HIS A 33 -8.67 -20.44 -4.57
CA HIS A 33 -7.75 -20.91 -5.60
C HIS A 33 -6.30 -20.56 -5.25
N PRO A 34 -5.69 -21.22 -4.25
CA PRO A 34 -4.31 -20.93 -3.84
C PRO A 34 -3.29 -21.16 -4.97
N GLU A 35 -3.58 -22.01 -5.95
CA GLU A 35 -2.71 -22.35 -7.07
C GLU A 35 -2.40 -21.17 -8.01
N ARG A 36 -3.22 -20.10 -8.01
CA ARG A 36 -3.02 -18.92 -8.86
C ARG A 36 -2.28 -17.77 -8.17
N LEU A 37 -1.88 -17.97 -6.92
CA LEU A 37 -1.17 -16.98 -6.12
C LEU A 37 0.33 -17.10 -6.35
N HIS A 38 0.98 -15.99 -6.68
CA HIS A 38 2.42 -15.92 -6.91
C HIS A 38 3.00 -14.94 -5.90
N PHE A 39 3.84 -15.40 -4.97
CA PHE A 39 4.36 -14.56 -3.90
C PHE A 39 5.76 -14.04 -4.22
N GLY A 40 5.93 -12.73 -4.15
CA GLY A 40 7.22 -12.06 -4.13
C GLY A 40 7.48 -11.44 -2.76
N ILE A 41 8.45 -11.98 -2.03
CA ILE A 41 8.71 -11.59 -0.63
C ILE A 41 10.11 -11.01 -0.50
N CYS A 42 10.23 -9.79 0.06
CA CYS A 42 11.50 -9.26 0.56
C CYS A 42 11.59 -9.49 2.08
N LEU A 43 12.31 -10.54 2.47
CA LEU A 43 12.47 -10.98 3.86
C LEU A 43 13.76 -10.38 4.44
N GLN A 44 13.61 -9.43 5.36
CA GLN A 44 14.72 -8.71 5.98
C GLN A 44 14.83 -9.13 7.44
N LEU A 45 15.87 -9.92 7.76
CA LEU A 45 16.06 -10.51 9.09
C LEU A 45 17.48 -10.30 9.60
N ASP A 46 17.62 -10.17 10.91
CA ASP A 46 18.90 -10.25 11.59
C ASP A 46 19.30 -11.73 11.82
N ALA A 47 20.60 -11.97 12.03
CA ALA A 47 21.08 -13.30 12.39
C ALA A 47 20.51 -13.80 13.73
N SER A 48 20.18 -12.89 14.65
CA SER A 48 19.58 -13.20 15.95
C SER A 48 18.08 -13.47 15.89
N ASP A 49 17.40 -13.18 14.78
CA ASP A 49 15.96 -13.38 14.68
C ASP A 49 15.59 -14.88 14.69
N PRO A 50 14.47 -15.26 15.34
CA PRO A 50 14.04 -16.65 15.49
C PRO A 50 13.93 -17.42 14.17
N LEU A 51 14.25 -18.71 14.21
CA LEU A 51 14.06 -19.61 13.05
C LEU A 51 12.60 -19.69 12.60
N SER A 52 11.65 -19.46 13.51
CA SER A 52 10.22 -19.44 13.19
C SER A 52 9.80 -18.28 12.29
N TRP A 53 10.66 -17.28 12.05
CA TRP A 53 10.36 -16.15 11.14
C TRP A 53 10.95 -16.36 9.74
N ARG A 54 11.73 -17.44 9.56
CA ARG A 54 12.47 -17.73 8.34
C ARG A 54 11.65 -18.59 7.40
N GLU A 55 12.15 -18.74 6.18
CA GLU A 55 11.49 -19.49 5.10
C GLU A 55 11.13 -20.93 5.47
N GLN A 56 11.88 -21.58 6.39
CA GLN A 56 11.54 -22.93 6.87
C GLN A 56 10.20 -23.02 7.62
N ALA A 57 9.67 -21.89 8.09
CA ALA A 57 8.36 -21.80 8.73
C ALA A 57 7.23 -21.40 7.76
N PHE A 58 7.54 -21.17 6.47
CA PHE A 58 6.54 -20.80 5.48
C PHE A 58 5.82 -22.05 4.95
N PRO A 59 4.58 -21.90 4.45
CA PRO A 59 3.89 -22.98 3.76
C PRO A 59 4.62 -23.39 2.47
N ASP A 60 4.54 -24.68 2.13
CA ASP A 60 5.01 -25.18 0.84
C ASP A 60 4.06 -24.70 -0.28
N HIS A 61 4.61 -23.97 -1.25
CA HIS A 61 3.86 -23.43 -2.38
C HIS A 61 4.76 -23.21 -3.60
N ALA A 62 4.31 -23.68 -4.77
CA ALA A 62 5.13 -23.74 -5.98
C ALA A 62 5.58 -22.36 -6.51
N HIS A 63 4.82 -21.32 -6.22
CA HIS A 63 5.05 -19.96 -6.70
C HIS A 63 5.42 -19.00 -5.58
N LEU A 64 6.13 -19.48 -4.55
CA LEU A 64 6.65 -18.65 -3.47
C LEU A 64 8.13 -18.33 -3.70
N GLN A 65 8.44 -17.04 -3.87
CA GLN A 65 9.81 -16.55 -4.07
C GLN A 65 10.22 -15.58 -2.96
N VAL A 66 11.41 -15.77 -2.41
CA VAL A 66 11.94 -14.97 -1.29
C VAL A 66 13.29 -14.36 -1.67
N ARG A 67 13.41 -13.03 -1.53
CA ARG A 67 14.68 -12.33 -1.45
C ARG A 67 15.07 -12.19 0.01
N HIS A 68 16.17 -12.84 0.39
CA HIS A 68 16.74 -12.71 1.73
C HIS A 68 17.67 -11.50 1.80
N VAL A 69 17.46 -10.67 2.81
CA VAL A 69 18.26 -9.47 3.07
C VAL A 69 18.64 -9.48 4.55
N ALA A 70 19.89 -9.20 4.88
CA ALA A 70 20.27 -8.96 6.27
C ALA A 70 19.60 -7.67 6.74
N ALA A 71 18.99 -7.66 7.93
CA ALA A 71 18.28 -6.48 8.44
C ALA A 71 19.15 -5.21 8.38
N ALA A 72 20.44 -5.32 8.69
CA ALA A 72 21.42 -4.23 8.63
C ALA A 72 21.63 -3.62 7.22
N ASP A 73 21.34 -4.37 6.15
CA ASP A 73 21.45 -3.94 4.75
C ASP A 73 20.13 -3.34 4.21
N SER A 74 19.05 -3.38 5.00
CA SER A 74 17.77 -2.79 4.62
C SER A 74 17.88 -1.27 4.42
N ARG A 75 17.06 -0.76 3.50
CA ARG A 75 16.91 0.68 3.21
C ARG A 75 15.50 1.20 3.49
N GLY A 76 14.68 0.42 4.20
CA GLY A 76 13.30 0.78 4.54
C GLY A 76 12.24 0.13 3.65
N ALA A 77 10.98 0.50 3.90
CA ALA A 77 9.82 -0.21 3.38
C ALA A 77 9.67 -0.09 1.86
N CYS A 78 9.84 1.10 1.29
CA CYS A 78 9.64 1.31 -0.16
C CYS A 78 10.73 0.61 -0.98
N TRP A 79 11.98 0.63 -0.52
CA TRP A 79 13.05 -0.18 -1.10
C TRP A 79 12.69 -1.66 -1.05
N ALA A 80 12.31 -2.20 0.10
CA ALA A 80 11.95 -3.61 0.21
C ALA A 80 10.75 -4.00 -0.66
N ARG A 81 9.77 -3.10 -0.84
CA ARG A 81 8.66 -3.28 -1.78
C ARG A 81 9.14 -3.33 -3.24
N SER A 82 10.07 -2.45 -3.64
CA SER A 82 10.69 -2.51 -4.96
C SER A 82 11.49 -3.81 -5.19
N GLU A 83 12.16 -4.33 -4.16
CA GLU A 83 12.87 -5.61 -4.22
C GLU A 83 11.89 -6.76 -4.44
N ALA A 84 10.77 -6.77 -3.72
CA ALA A 84 9.70 -7.75 -3.92
C ALA A 84 9.10 -7.67 -5.34
N GLN A 85 8.91 -6.46 -5.89
CA GLN A 85 8.40 -6.26 -7.26
C GLN A 85 9.22 -6.95 -8.35
N THR A 86 10.52 -7.19 -8.12
CA THR A 86 11.37 -7.87 -9.12
C THR A 86 10.97 -9.32 -9.41
N PHE A 87 10.10 -9.92 -8.58
CA PHE A 87 9.55 -11.26 -8.81
C PHE A 87 8.29 -11.25 -9.68
N TYR A 88 7.74 -10.08 -10.02
CA TYR A 88 6.59 -9.98 -10.93
C TYR A 88 6.92 -10.55 -12.31
N GLN A 89 6.06 -11.43 -12.82
CA GLN A 89 6.23 -12.14 -14.10
C GLN A 89 4.97 -12.05 -14.96
N GLU A 90 4.42 -10.84 -15.09
CA GLU A 90 3.21 -10.56 -15.87
C GLU A 90 1.92 -11.18 -15.29
N GLU A 91 1.85 -11.41 -13.98
CA GLU A 91 0.59 -11.82 -13.37
C GLU A 91 -0.52 -10.80 -13.66
N ASP A 92 -1.74 -11.28 -13.82
CA ASP A 92 -2.88 -10.47 -14.27
C ASP A 92 -3.22 -9.35 -13.26
N LEU A 93 -3.08 -9.65 -11.97
CA LEU A 93 -3.45 -8.78 -10.87
C LEU A 93 -2.30 -8.65 -9.86
N LEU A 94 -2.17 -7.47 -9.27
CA LEU A 94 -1.27 -7.17 -8.15
C LEU A 94 -2.08 -7.15 -6.85
N LEU A 95 -1.55 -7.79 -5.81
CA LEU A 95 -1.92 -7.58 -4.42
C LEU A 95 -0.65 -7.18 -3.63
N GLN A 96 -0.54 -5.91 -3.25
CA GLN A 96 0.47 -5.48 -2.28
C GLN A 96 -0.12 -5.42 -0.89
N ILE A 97 0.56 -6.03 0.07
CA ILE A 97 0.14 -6.06 1.47
C ILE A 97 1.34 -5.95 2.42
N ASP A 98 1.04 -5.58 3.67
CA ASP A 98 2.00 -5.73 4.76
C ASP A 98 2.13 -7.20 5.19
N SER A 99 3.15 -7.51 5.99
CA SER A 99 3.50 -8.89 6.38
C SER A 99 2.67 -9.45 7.54
N HIS A 100 1.75 -8.69 8.13
CA HIS A 100 0.96 -9.07 9.30
C HIS A 100 -0.55 -8.88 9.05
N MET A 101 -1.08 -9.74 8.18
CA MET A 101 -2.41 -9.64 7.62
C MET A 101 -3.21 -10.92 7.86
N ARG A 102 -4.55 -10.79 7.90
CA ARG A 102 -5.48 -11.93 7.87
C ARG A 102 -6.54 -11.70 6.82
N ALA A 103 -6.96 -12.78 6.18
CA ALA A 103 -7.93 -12.76 5.11
C ALA A 103 -9.26 -13.36 5.54
N VAL A 104 -10.35 -12.96 4.89
CA VAL A 104 -11.62 -13.68 4.96
C VAL A 104 -11.53 -14.99 4.18
N GLU A 105 -12.50 -15.88 4.39
CA GLU A 105 -12.65 -17.07 3.54
C GLU A 105 -12.91 -16.66 2.09
N HIS A 106 -12.23 -17.32 1.14
CA HIS A 106 -12.26 -17.06 -0.31
C HIS A 106 -11.88 -15.62 -0.69
N TRP A 107 -10.95 -15.00 0.05
CA TRP A 107 -10.58 -13.59 -0.12
C TRP A 107 -10.17 -13.21 -1.55
N ASP A 108 -9.58 -14.16 -2.28
CA ASP A 108 -9.05 -13.99 -3.63
C ASP A 108 -10.18 -13.84 -4.66
N GLU A 109 -11.28 -14.59 -4.50
CA GLU A 109 -12.52 -14.36 -5.26
C GLU A 109 -13.23 -13.09 -4.81
N VAL A 110 -13.25 -12.81 -3.50
CA VAL A 110 -13.85 -11.59 -2.94
C VAL A 110 -13.19 -10.34 -3.53
N LEU A 111 -11.86 -10.29 -3.62
CA LEU A 111 -11.13 -9.17 -4.22
C LEU A 111 -11.44 -9.03 -5.70
N ILE A 112 -11.41 -10.12 -6.47
CA ILE A 112 -11.71 -10.07 -7.91
C ILE A 112 -13.14 -9.62 -8.18
N LYS A 113 -14.09 -10.16 -7.43
CA LYS A 113 -15.49 -9.77 -7.53
C LYS A 113 -15.66 -8.29 -7.22
N THR A 114 -15.04 -7.81 -6.14
CA THR A 114 -15.07 -6.39 -5.76
C THR A 114 -14.43 -5.52 -6.85
N TRP A 115 -13.29 -5.92 -7.41
CA TRP A 115 -12.61 -5.19 -8.47
C TRP A 115 -13.43 -5.15 -9.77
N THR A 116 -14.04 -6.28 -10.15
CA THR A 116 -14.92 -6.37 -11.32
C THR A 116 -16.15 -5.46 -11.18
N GLU A 117 -16.70 -5.33 -9.97
CA GLU A 117 -17.83 -4.44 -9.67
C GLU A 117 -17.50 -2.95 -9.84
N CYS A 118 -16.22 -2.55 -9.85
CA CYS A 118 -15.81 -1.19 -10.23
C CYS A 118 -16.18 -0.89 -11.70
N SER A 119 -16.25 -1.91 -12.56
CA SER A 119 -16.46 -1.76 -14.01
C SER A 119 -15.44 -0.83 -14.67
N ASP A 120 -14.19 -0.87 -14.18
CA ASP A 120 -13.07 -0.03 -14.61
C ASP A 120 -11.81 -0.92 -14.70
N PRO A 121 -11.20 -1.10 -15.88
CA PRO A 121 -10.01 -1.91 -16.05
C PRO A 121 -8.78 -1.34 -15.34
N ASN A 122 -8.78 -0.05 -14.97
CA ASN A 122 -7.70 0.62 -14.24
C ASN A 122 -8.07 0.85 -12.76
N ALA A 123 -9.04 0.11 -12.23
CA ALA A 123 -9.43 0.20 -10.83
C ALA A 123 -8.33 -0.31 -9.89
N VAL A 124 -8.13 0.42 -8.80
CA VAL A 124 -7.21 0.06 -7.71
C VAL A 124 -7.99 0.06 -6.41
N LEU A 125 -8.23 -1.11 -5.83
CA LEU A 125 -8.82 -1.24 -4.51
C LEU A 125 -7.77 -0.93 -3.44
N SER A 126 -8.07 0.02 -2.56
CA SER A 126 -7.21 0.33 -1.42
C SER A 126 -7.99 0.99 -0.29
N VAL A 127 -7.62 0.65 0.94
CA VAL A 127 -8.12 1.23 2.18
C VAL A 127 -7.18 0.82 3.31
N TYR A 128 -7.15 1.55 4.43
CA TYR A 128 -6.64 0.96 5.67
C TYR A 128 -7.59 -0.14 6.13
N PRO A 129 -7.19 -1.43 6.08
CA PRO A 129 -8.10 -2.52 6.44
C PRO A 129 -8.46 -2.45 7.92
N ASN A 130 -9.59 -3.05 8.32
CA ASN A 130 -9.92 -3.14 9.73
C ASN A 130 -8.90 -3.99 10.50
N GLY A 131 -8.85 -3.80 11.82
CA GLY A 131 -7.94 -4.55 12.67
C GLY A 131 -8.35 -6.01 12.87
N PHE A 132 -7.39 -6.84 13.24
CA PHE A 132 -7.67 -8.09 13.95
C PHE A 132 -6.84 -8.18 15.24
N GLU A 133 -7.35 -8.92 16.21
CA GLU A 133 -6.62 -9.28 17.42
C GLU A 133 -6.14 -10.74 17.31
N PRO A 134 -4.87 -11.05 17.61
CA PRO A 134 -4.37 -12.42 17.59
C PRO A 134 -5.17 -13.35 18.52
N PRO A 135 -5.34 -14.64 18.17
CA PRO A 135 -4.80 -15.27 16.97
C PRO A 135 -5.52 -14.86 15.67
N GLU A 136 -6.84 -14.68 15.64
CA GLU A 136 -7.60 -14.33 14.41
C GLU A 136 -8.98 -13.64 14.67
N THR A 137 -9.13 -12.84 15.71
CA THR A 137 -10.41 -12.13 15.98
C THR A 137 -10.54 -10.90 15.08
N LEU A 138 -11.30 -11.01 13.99
CA LEU A 138 -11.47 -9.95 12.99
C LEU A 138 -12.48 -8.87 13.43
N GLN A 139 -12.12 -7.59 13.28
CA GLN A 139 -13.02 -6.47 13.59
C GLN A 139 -13.96 -6.20 12.39
N MET A 140 -15.07 -6.93 12.33
CA MET A 140 -15.98 -6.91 11.17
C MET A 140 -17.00 -5.76 11.16
N GLY A 141 -17.15 -5.02 12.26
CA GLY A 141 -18.35 -4.20 12.51
C GLY A 141 -18.54 -2.98 11.60
N THR A 142 -17.51 -2.55 10.87
CA THR A 142 -17.61 -1.38 9.97
C THR A 142 -16.85 -1.60 8.67
N LEU A 143 -17.18 -0.85 7.62
CA LEU A 143 -16.31 -0.69 6.44
C LEU A 143 -15.64 0.69 6.45
N PRO A 144 -14.31 0.73 6.29
CA PRO A 144 -13.57 1.97 6.24
C PRO A 144 -13.58 2.60 4.84
N VAL A 145 -13.26 3.88 4.81
CA VAL A 145 -12.87 4.65 3.63
C VAL A 145 -11.64 5.48 3.96
N MET A 146 -10.92 5.95 2.95
CA MET A 146 -9.76 6.83 3.15
C MET A 146 -10.09 8.30 2.97
N ALA A 147 -9.48 9.13 3.81
CA ALA A 147 -9.63 10.58 3.80
C ALA A 147 -8.29 11.28 4.08
N ALA A 148 -8.20 12.55 3.72
CA ALA A 148 -7.10 13.42 4.11
C ALA A 148 -7.23 13.74 5.62
N ALA A 149 -6.12 13.67 6.35
CA ALA A 149 -6.06 14.04 7.77
C ALA A 149 -5.53 15.46 7.96
N GLY A 150 -4.49 15.82 7.21
CA GLY A 150 -3.78 17.10 7.32
C GLY A 150 -2.34 16.95 6.88
N PHE A 151 -1.60 18.04 6.89
CA PHE A 151 -0.16 18.05 6.61
C PHE A 151 0.63 17.93 7.92
N ASP A 152 1.70 17.14 7.92
CA ASP A 152 2.62 17.06 9.06
C ASP A 152 3.62 18.22 9.09
N ASP A 153 4.50 18.23 10.08
CA ASP A 153 5.54 19.26 10.24
C ASP A 153 6.56 19.29 9.08
N TYR A 154 6.60 18.24 8.25
CA TYR A 154 7.39 18.21 7.03
C TYR A 154 6.62 18.74 5.81
N GLY A 155 5.33 19.04 5.93
CA GLY A 155 4.50 19.43 4.80
C GLY A 155 4.06 18.24 3.94
N ILE A 156 4.06 17.02 4.50
CA ILE A 156 3.55 15.82 3.84
C ILE A 156 2.11 15.57 4.26
N LEU A 157 1.23 15.41 3.26
CA LEU A 157 -0.16 15.03 3.50
C LEU A 157 -0.23 13.65 4.16
N LYS A 158 -0.91 13.57 5.29
CA LYS A 158 -1.27 12.33 5.96
C LYS A 158 -2.69 11.94 5.61
N PHE A 159 -2.92 10.64 5.58
CA PHE A 159 -4.23 10.04 5.42
C PHE A 159 -4.75 9.49 6.74
N GLN A 160 -6.05 9.22 6.77
CA GLN A 160 -6.74 8.55 7.86
C GLN A 160 -7.80 7.60 7.32
N GLY A 161 -8.06 6.53 8.07
CA GLY A 161 -9.19 5.64 7.86
C GLY A 161 -10.41 6.15 8.64
N ILE A 162 -11.57 6.19 7.98
CA ILE A 162 -12.85 6.52 8.62
C ILE A 162 -13.75 5.30 8.52
N SER A 163 -14.09 4.67 9.65
CA SER A 163 -15.13 3.65 9.76
C SER A 163 -16.50 4.26 9.44
N ARG A 164 -16.89 4.24 8.17
CA ARG A 164 -18.04 5.02 7.68
C ARG A 164 -19.34 4.22 7.70
N TYR A 165 -19.31 2.96 7.28
CA TYR A 165 -20.52 2.16 7.11
C TYR A 165 -20.57 1.07 8.17
N GLN A 166 -21.68 0.94 8.89
CA GLN A 166 -21.92 -0.23 9.74
C GLN A 166 -22.10 -1.47 8.87
N TRP A 167 -21.47 -2.58 9.24
CA TRP A 167 -21.53 -3.82 8.49
C TRP A 167 -22.30 -4.90 9.27
N PRO A 168 -23.25 -5.62 8.62
CA PRO A 168 -23.60 -5.57 7.19
C PRO A 168 -24.68 -4.53 6.81
N GLU A 169 -25.30 -3.84 7.76
CA GLU A 169 -26.56 -3.09 7.56
C GLU A 169 -26.46 -1.91 6.59
N GLN A 170 -25.28 -1.30 6.48
CA GLN A 170 -25.01 -0.14 5.62
C GLN A 170 -24.01 -0.45 4.52
N GLN A 171 -23.84 -1.74 4.16
CA GLN A 171 -22.95 -2.13 3.07
C GLN A 171 -23.28 -1.35 1.77
N PRO A 172 -22.31 -0.65 1.17
CA PRO A 172 -22.49 -0.05 -0.14
C PRO A 172 -22.68 -1.12 -1.24
N GLU A 173 -23.56 -0.86 -2.20
CA GLU A 173 -23.81 -1.81 -3.31
C GLU A 173 -22.61 -2.03 -4.23
N ARG A 174 -21.73 -1.01 -4.34
CA ARG A 174 -20.52 -1.03 -5.18
C ARG A 174 -19.32 -0.45 -4.43
N PRO A 175 -18.09 -0.77 -4.85
CA PRO A 175 -16.88 -0.10 -4.37
C PRO A 175 -17.02 1.42 -4.44
N ILE A 176 -16.48 2.11 -3.44
CA ILE A 176 -16.64 3.55 -3.27
C ILE A 176 -15.44 4.25 -3.88
N LEU A 177 -15.66 5.27 -4.71
CA LEU A 177 -14.57 6.06 -5.26
C LEU A 177 -13.72 6.69 -4.13
N GLY A 178 -12.42 6.47 -4.19
CA GLY A 178 -11.41 7.00 -3.27
C GLY A 178 -10.34 7.77 -4.03
N ALA A 179 -9.55 8.57 -3.32
CA ALA A 179 -8.45 9.35 -3.90
C ALA A 179 -7.06 8.90 -3.43
N PHE A 180 -7.01 8.04 -2.40
CA PHE A 180 -5.82 7.79 -1.60
C PHE A 180 -5.65 6.28 -1.39
N ILE A 181 -4.41 5.81 -1.46
CA ILE A 181 -4.05 4.43 -1.15
C ILE A 181 -3.49 4.30 0.26
N ALA A 182 -3.65 3.11 0.84
CA ALA A 182 -2.90 2.63 1.99
C ALA A 182 -1.73 1.78 1.47
N GLY A 183 -0.51 2.04 1.98
CA GLY A 183 0.69 1.33 1.54
C GLY A 183 0.59 -0.19 1.76
N GLY A 184 -0.05 -0.57 2.88
CA GLY A 184 -0.24 -1.97 3.30
C GLY A 184 -1.43 -2.70 2.66
N PHE A 185 -2.16 -2.09 1.73
CA PHE A 185 -3.20 -2.79 0.95
C PHE A 185 -3.49 -2.07 -0.38
N LEU A 186 -3.06 -2.67 -1.48
CA LEU A 186 -3.34 -2.20 -2.84
C LEU A 186 -3.63 -3.41 -3.73
N PHE A 187 -4.79 -3.43 -4.39
CA PHE A 187 -5.18 -4.49 -5.32
C PHE A 187 -5.69 -3.94 -6.65
N GLY A 188 -5.15 -4.41 -7.78
CA GLY A 188 -5.53 -3.92 -9.11
C GLY A 188 -4.79 -4.65 -10.23
N PRO A 189 -4.76 -4.10 -11.46
CA PRO A 189 -4.01 -4.69 -12.57
C PRO A 189 -2.54 -4.90 -12.23
N GLY A 190 -1.99 -6.04 -12.65
CA GLY A 190 -0.56 -6.33 -12.48
C GLY A 190 0.35 -5.30 -13.17
N SER A 191 -0.14 -4.64 -14.23
CA SER A 191 0.61 -3.61 -14.96
C SER A 191 1.07 -2.44 -14.09
N ILE A 192 0.44 -2.21 -12.94
CA ILE A 192 0.88 -1.21 -11.94
C ILE A 192 2.36 -1.38 -11.58
N VAL A 193 2.87 -2.62 -11.51
CA VAL A 193 4.28 -2.89 -11.18
C VAL A 193 5.23 -2.23 -12.19
N LYS A 194 4.82 -2.12 -13.46
CA LYS A 194 5.60 -1.52 -14.54
C LYS A 194 5.26 -0.05 -14.77
N ASP A 195 3.99 0.29 -14.72
CA ASP A 195 3.47 1.62 -15.04
C ASP A 195 3.78 2.59 -13.89
N VAL A 196 3.72 2.11 -12.64
CA VAL A 196 3.94 2.90 -11.42
C VAL A 196 4.81 2.11 -10.43
N PRO A 197 6.09 1.82 -10.77
CA PRO A 197 6.97 1.03 -9.92
C PRO A 197 7.20 1.73 -8.58
N TYR A 198 7.44 0.93 -7.52
CA TYR A 198 7.80 1.47 -6.22
C TYR A 198 9.13 2.21 -6.30
N ASP A 199 9.16 3.44 -5.79
CA ASP A 199 10.39 4.23 -5.72
C ASP A 199 11.27 3.73 -4.56
N PRO A 200 12.42 3.10 -4.83
CA PRO A 200 13.31 2.56 -3.80
C PRO A 200 13.97 3.64 -2.95
N SER A 201 13.96 4.89 -3.40
CA SER A 201 14.52 6.04 -2.70
C SER A 201 13.48 6.76 -1.81
N LEU A 202 12.24 6.28 -1.78
CA LEU A 202 11.29 6.59 -0.70
C LEU A 202 11.57 5.73 0.54
N TYR A 203 11.19 6.21 1.72
CA TYR A 203 11.50 5.54 2.98
C TYR A 203 10.27 4.94 3.67
N PHE A 204 9.34 5.78 4.12
CA PHE A 204 8.10 5.36 4.79
C PHE A 204 7.05 6.47 4.78
N TYR A 205 7.39 7.68 5.25
CA TYR A 205 6.47 8.80 5.16
C TYR A 205 6.47 9.40 3.75
N GLY A 206 5.26 9.57 3.20
CA GLY A 206 5.06 10.19 1.88
C GLY A 206 4.89 9.20 0.73
N GLU A 207 5.16 7.91 0.93
CA GLU A 207 4.92 6.90 -0.13
C GLU A 207 3.45 6.80 -0.52
N GLU A 208 2.53 6.85 0.44
CA GLU A 208 1.11 6.72 0.15
C GLU A 208 0.58 7.89 -0.71
N VAL A 209 0.96 9.13 -0.37
CA VAL A 209 0.56 10.31 -1.16
C VAL A 209 1.26 10.35 -2.51
N SER A 210 2.54 9.98 -2.57
CA SER A 210 3.28 9.86 -3.83
C SER A 210 2.64 8.83 -4.75
N MET A 211 2.39 7.62 -4.25
CA MET A 211 1.76 6.53 -5.01
C MET A 211 0.33 6.89 -5.44
N SER A 212 -0.45 7.56 -4.58
CA SER A 212 -1.81 8.01 -4.94
C SER A 212 -1.79 8.98 -6.13
N ALA A 213 -0.91 9.99 -6.10
CA ALA A 213 -0.77 10.95 -7.19
C ALA A 213 -0.20 10.29 -8.45
N ARG A 214 0.79 9.40 -8.32
CA ARG A 214 1.39 8.69 -9.45
C ARG A 214 0.38 7.75 -10.12
N LEU A 215 -0.34 6.92 -9.38
CA LEU A 215 -1.42 6.08 -9.92
C LEU A 215 -2.44 6.92 -10.69
N TRP A 216 -2.92 8.00 -10.08
CA TRP A 216 -3.90 8.86 -10.72
C TRP A 216 -3.33 9.51 -12.00
N THR A 217 -2.11 10.02 -12.00
CA THR A 217 -1.51 10.66 -13.18
C THR A 217 -1.21 9.67 -14.32
N HIS A 218 -1.09 8.38 -14.00
CA HIS A 218 -0.99 7.26 -14.95
C HIS A 218 -2.36 6.66 -15.35
N GLY A 219 -3.47 7.28 -14.97
CA GLY A 219 -4.81 6.87 -15.44
C GLY A 219 -5.55 5.85 -14.57
N TYR A 220 -4.98 5.45 -13.42
CA TYR A 220 -5.64 4.54 -12.47
C TYR A 220 -6.65 5.25 -11.57
N ASN A 221 -7.74 4.57 -11.20
CA ASN A 221 -8.76 5.11 -10.31
C ASN A 221 -8.82 4.29 -9.02
N ILE A 222 -8.79 4.98 -7.88
CA ILE A 222 -8.74 4.33 -6.58
C ILE A 222 -10.16 4.13 -6.04
N TYR A 223 -10.41 2.98 -5.42
CA TYR A 223 -11.69 2.65 -4.80
C TYR A 223 -11.48 2.01 -3.43
N CYS A 224 -12.30 2.37 -2.45
CA CYS A 224 -12.41 1.63 -1.20
C CYS A 224 -13.33 0.42 -1.43
N PRO A 225 -12.92 -0.80 -1.01
CA PRO A 225 -13.78 -1.98 -1.09
C PRO A 225 -15.12 -1.77 -0.36
N ASN A 226 -16.19 -2.32 -0.93
CA ASN A 226 -17.51 -2.33 -0.28
C ASN A 226 -17.79 -3.59 0.53
N ARG A 227 -16.73 -4.33 0.90
CA ARG A 227 -16.78 -5.56 1.68
C ARG A 227 -15.40 -5.87 2.25
N HIS A 228 -15.38 -6.70 3.30
CA HIS A 228 -14.14 -7.16 3.92
C HIS A 228 -13.43 -8.19 3.03
N ALA A 229 -12.12 -8.02 2.86
CA ALA A 229 -11.25 -8.99 2.20
C ALA A 229 -10.03 -9.33 3.06
N LEU A 230 -9.39 -8.30 3.60
CA LEU A 230 -8.19 -8.40 4.43
C LEU A 230 -8.34 -7.58 5.72
N PHE A 231 -7.53 -7.91 6.71
CA PHE A 231 -7.43 -7.29 8.02
C PHE A 231 -5.97 -7.12 8.38
N HIS A 232 -5.67 -6.07 9.13
CA HIS A 232 -4.31 -5.68 9.49
C HIS A 232 -4.07 -5.83 11.00
N LEU A 233 -2.90 -6.34 11.40
CA LEU A 233 -2.50 -6.37 12.80
C LEU A 233 -2.00 -4.99 13.25
N TYR A 234 -2.90 -4.15 13.76
CA TYR A 234 -2.49 -2.88 14.36
C TYR A 234 -1.85 -3.14 15.73
N LYS A 235 -0.51 -3.24 15.75
CA LYS A 235 0.28 -3.45 16.97
C LYS A 235 0.04 -2.30 17.95
N ARG A 236 -0.81 -2.53 18.96
CA ARG A 236 -1.04 -1.60 20.07
C ARG A 236 0.17 -1.60 20.99
N SER A 237 0.80 -0.43 21.19
CA SER A 237 2.08 -0.28 21.90
C SER A 237 2.08 -0.64 23.40
N ALA A 238 1.03 -1.30 23.94
CA ALA A 238 0.87 -1.47 25.38
C ALA A 238 0.40 -2.86 25.86
N ALA A 239 -0.08 -3.77 25.01
CA ALA A 239 -0.72 -5.01 25.49
C ALA A 239 0.18 -6.25 25.52
N SER A 240 1.14 -6.37 24.60
CA SER A 240 1.98 -7.58 24.48
C SER A 240 3.39 -7.45 25.05
N GLY A 241 3.83 -6.24 25.44
CA GLY A 241 5.22 -5.99 25.85
C GLY A 241 6.27 -6.16 24.72
N GLU A 242 5.87 -6.69 23.56
CA GLU A 242 6.67 -6.78 22.35
C GLU A 242 6.57 -5.45 21.60
N GLN A 243 7.61 -4.63 21.72
CA GLN A 243 7.77 -3.49 20.84
C GLN A 243 8.09 -4.01 19.45
N ALA A 244 7.23 -3.71 18.47
CA ALA A 244 7.52 -4.02 17.08
C ALA A 244 8.88 -3.43 16.72
N THR A 245 9.80 -4.25 16.25
CA THR A 245 11.10 -3.75 15.81
C THR A 245 10.89 -2.95 14.53
N THR A 246 11.33 -1.70 14.54
CA THR A 246 11.13 -0.78 13.41
C THR A 246 12.44 -0.55 12.71
N HIS A 247 12.43 -0.29 11.41
CA HIS A 247 13.67 0.01 10.70
C HIS A 247 14.43 1.21 11.30
N TRP A 248 13.72 2.26 11.71
CA TRP A 248 14.36 3.43 12.34
C TRP A 248 14.89 3.18 13.75
N SER A 249 14.45 2.13 14.46
CA SER A 249 15.06 1.75 15.74
C SER A 249 16.42 1.05 15.56
N ASP A 250 16.62 0.38 14.43
CA ASP A 250 17.80 -0.44 14.15
C ASP A 250 18.86 0.31 13.31
N HIS A 251 18.46 1.32 12.54
CA HIS A 251 19.34 2.04 11.62
C HIS A 251 19.54 3.49 12.04
N SER A 252 20.66 3.83 12.68
CA SER A 252 20.93 5.20 13.17
C SER A 252 20.87 6.28 12.08
N ASP A 253 21.18 5.92 10.84
CA ASP A 253 21.25 6.81 9.68
C ASP A 253 19.92 6.91 8.90
N TRP A 254 18.83 6.33 9.42
CA TRP A 254 17.51 6.34 8.77
C TRP A 254 17.04 7.75 8.37
N PHE A 255 17.42 8.77 9.14
CA PHE A 255 17.04 10.15 8.89
C PHE A 255 17.58 10.67 7.55
N LYS A 256 18.70 10.14 7.05
CA LYS A 256 19.24 10.49 5.72
C LYS A 256 18.34 9.95 4.60
N LEU A 257 17.92 8.69 4.73
CA LEU A 257 16.98 8.04 3.80
C LEU A 257 15.62 8.74 3.82
N ASN A 258 15.10 9.02 5.01
CA ASN A 258 13.85 9.75 5.18
C ASN A 258 13.95 11.16 4.58
N ARG A 259 15.05 11.86 4.81
CA ARG A 259 15.25 13.21 4.25
C ARG A 259 15.26 13.18 2.72
N ARG A 260 15.98 12.24 2.08
CA ARG A 260 15.94 12.06 0.62
C ARG A 260 14.52 11.77 0.14
N SER A 261 13.83 10.84 0.80
CA SER A 261 12.42 10.49 0.52
C SER A 261 11.51 11.72 0.54
N LEU A 262 11.59 12.56 1.58
CA LEU A 262 10.75 13.75 1.70
C LEU A 262 11.03 14.78 0.59
N VAL A 263 12.30 15.02 0.25
CA VAL A 263 12.68 15.89 -0.87
C VAL A 263 12.05 15.41 -2.18
N ARG A 264 12.09 14.09 -2.44
CA ARG A 264 11.48 13.50 -3.63
C ARG A 264 9.98 13.70 -3.68
N VAL A 265 9.29 13.47 -2.56
CA VAL A 265 7.84 13.68 -2.45
C VAL A 265 7.48 15.15 -2.73
N HIS A 266 8.19 16.11 -2.13
CA HIS A 266 7.97 17.54 -2.41
C HIS A 266 8.27 17.92 -3.87
N THR A 267 9.32 17.34 -4.46
CA THR A 267 9.67 17.57 -5.86
C THR A 267 8.56 17.08 -6.78
N LEU A 268 8.09 15.85 -6.55
CA LEU A 268 7.04 15.21 -7.32
C LEU A 268 5.68 15.92 -7.19
N LEU A 269 5.35 16.42 -5.99
CA LEU A 269 4.10 17.13 -5.69
C LEU A 269 4.21 18.65 -5.87
N THR A 270 5.30 19.15 -6.46
CA THR A 270 5.54 20.58 -6.72
C THR A 270 5.38 21.48 -5.48
N SER A 271 5.79 20.99 -4.32
CA SER A 271 5.60 21.63 -3.01
C SER A 271 6.89 21.93 -2.25
N LEU A 272 8.04 21.95 -2.94
CA LEU A 272 9.34 22.31 -2.36
C LEU A 272 9.36 23.71 -1.73
N GLU A 273 8.58 24.66 -2.26
CA GLU A 273 8.54 26.04 -1.75
C GLU A 273 8.00 26.15 -0.32
N VAL A 274 7.18 25.19 0.11
CA VAL A 274 6.61 25.12 1.48
C VAL A 274 7.23 24.03 2.33
N ALA A 275 8.23 23.31 1.80
CA ALA A 275 8.97 22.32 2.56
C ALA A 275 9.88 23.01 3.61
N PRO A 276 10.13 22.37 4.76
CA PRO A 276 11.12 22.86 5.71
C PRO A 276 12.49 23.08 5.07
N THR A 277 13.25 24.06 5.56
CA THR A 277 14.59 24.41 5.02
C THR A 277 15.59 23.24 5.09
N SER A 278 15.39 22.28 5.99
CA SER A 278 16.16 21.03 6.07
C SER A 278 16.01 20.13 4.83
N LEU A 279 14.98 20.34 4.02
CA LEU A 279 14.66 19.60 2.79
C LEU A 279 15.13 20.34 1.52
N THR A 280 16.20 21.14 1.60
CA THR A 280 16.77 21.80 0.41
C THR A 280 17.29 20.76 -0.60
N PRO A 281 16.74 20.65 -1.82
CA PRO A 281 17.09 19.57 -2.73
C PRO A 281 18.55 19.61 -3.18
N THR A 282 19.15 18.43 -3.33
CA THR A 282 20.45 18.20 -3.97
C THR A 282 20.28 17.35 -5.22
N THR A 283 21.30 17.28 -6.08
CA THR A 283 21.25 16.43 -7.28
C THR A 283 21.05 14.96 -6.95
N GLU A 284 21.69 14.44 -5.90
CA GLU A 284 21.57 13.04 -5.46
C GLU A 284 20.15 12.71 -4.97
N ASP A 285 19.39 13.70 -4.47
CA ASP A 285 18.03 13.43 -4.01
C ASP A 285 17.10 13.04 -5.16
N VAL A 286 17.36 13.53 -6.38
CA VAL A 286 16.42 13.50 -7.52
C VAL A 286 17.03 12.97 -8.82
N ASP A 287 18.25 12.44 -8.79
CA ASP A 287 19.00 11.96 -9.96
C ASP A 287 18.28 10.87 -10.74
N ASP A 288 17.62 9.95 -10.04
CA ASP A 288 16.84 8.83 -10.59
C ASP A 288 15.31 9.09 -10.56
N LEU A 289 14.85 10.25 -10.09
CA LEU A 289 13.42 10.51 -9.84
C LEU A 289 12.56 10.47 -11.12
N ASN A 290 13.17 10.66 -12.29
CA ASN A 290 12.48 10.56 -13.58
C ASN A 290 11.90 9.16 -13.85
N GLU A 291 12.50 8.10 -13.29
CA GLU A 291 11.99 6.73 -13.41
C GLU A 291 10.70 6.51 -12.59
N TYR A 292 10.47 7.38 -11.60
CA TYR A 292 9.36 7.32 -10.66
C TYR A 292 8.49 8.58 -10.72
N TRP A 293 8.50 9.27 -11.86
CA TRP A 293 7.78 10.53 -12.01
C TRP A 293 6.26 10.34 -12.03
N LEU A 294 5.54 11.46 -12.09
CA LEU A 294 4.12 11.49 -12.41
C LEU A 294 3.87 11.07 -13.86
N GLY A 295 2.70 10.48 -14.09
CA GLY A 295 2.22 10.15 -15.43
C GLY A 295 1.75 11.39 -16.21
N ASN A 296 1.42 11.18 -17.47
CA ASN A 296 0.99 12.23 -18.39
C ASN A 296 -0.46 12.06 -18.89
N ILE A 297 -1.19 11.06 -18.40
CA ILE A 297 -2.60 10.84 -18.78
C ILE A 297 -3.49 11.90 -18.13
N ARG A 298 -3.20 12.24 -16.87
CA ARG A 298 -3.84 13.33 -16.15
C ARG A 298 -2.79 14.12 -15.36
N SER A 299 -3.01 15.42 -15.16
CA SER A 299 -2.04 16.33 -14.55
C SER A 299 -2.20 16.48 -13.03
N LEU A 300 -1.11 16.73 -12.29
CA LEU A 300 -1.18 16.97 -10.84
C LEU A 300 -2.20 18.06 -10.46
N GLU A 301 -2.38 19.08 -11.29
CA GLU A 301 -3.38 20.12 -11.11
C GLU A 301 -4.80 19.54 -11.06
N GLN A 302 -5.20 18.71 -12.04
CA GLN A 302 -6.53 18.11 -11.98
C GLN A 302 -6.68 17.10 -10.83
N TYR A 303 -5.59 16.49 -10.33
CA TYR A 303 -5.63 15.70 -9.10
C TYR A 303 -5.94 16.57 -7.89
N GLN A 304 -5.25 17.71 -7.76
CA GLN A 304 -5.47 18.66 -6.66
C GLN A 304 -6.89 19.23 -6.69
N ASP A 305 -7.37 19.63 -7.87
CA ASP A 305 -8.74 20.16 -8.06
C ASP A 305 -9.80 19.11 -7.71
N TRP A 306 -9.63 17.88 -8.20
CA TRP A 306 -10.59 16.80 -7.98
C TRP A 306 -10.61 16.31 -6.52
N THR A 307 -9.44 16.14 -5.92
CA THR A 307 -9.33 15.69 -4.53
C THR A 307 -9.68 16.78 -3.53
N GLY A 308 -9.55 18.05 -3.93
CA GLY A 308 -9.66 19.20 -3.03
C GLY A 308 -8.45 19.35 -2.11
N VAL A 309 -7.28 18.83 -2.49
CA VAL A 309 -6.03 19.00 -1.76
C VAL A 309 -5.12 19.94 -2.55
N ASN A 310 -4.55 20.94 -1.88
CA ASN A 310 -3.50 21.77 -2.48
C ASN A 310 -2.19 21.58 -1.72
N PHE A 311 -1.18 21.03 -2.39
CA PHE A 311 0.10 20.69 -1.76
C PHE A 311 0.95 21.93 -1.44
N SER A 312 0.94 22.93 -2.31
CA SER A 312 1.72 24.16 -2.13
C SER A 312 1.07 25.13 -1.13
N ALA A 313 -0.26 25.10 -1.00
CA ALA A 313 -0.98 25.88 0.02
C ALA A 313 -1.20 25.09 1.32
N GLN A 314 -0.87 23.80 1.34
CA GLN A 314 -1.11 22.86 2.44
C GLN A 314 -2.55 22.88 2.95
N THR A 315 -3.52 22.96 2.03
CA THR A 315 -4.95 22.99 2.36
C THR A 315 -5.68 21.73 1.92
N ILE A 316 -6.73 21.39 2.66
CA ILE A 316 -7.63 20.28 2.36
C ILE A 316 -9.08 20.78 2.37
N ALA A 317 -9.85 20.40 1.36
CA ALA A 317 -11.28 20.67 1.29
C ALA A 317 -12.05 19.72 2.23
N GLU A 318 -13.28 20.09 2.56
CA GLU A 318 -14.15 19.28 3.41
C GLU A 318 -14.44 17.88 2.81
N SER A 319 -14.57 17.80 1.48
CA SER A 319 -14.71 16.53 0.75
C SER A 319 -13.51 15.60 0.97
N ALA A 320 -12.29 16.13 0.85
CA ALA A 320 -11.04 15.40 1.08
C ALA A 320 -10.95 14.91 2.53
N ALA A 321 -11.23 15.79 3.49
CA ALA A 321 -11.19 15.50 4.92
C ALA A 321 -12.25 14.48 5.35
N LYS A 322 -13.37 14.44 4.63
CA LYS A 322 -14.42 13.44 4.85
C LYS A 322 -14.18 12.17 4.06
N GLY A 323 -13.36 12.15 3.01
CA GLY A 323 -13.15 11.01 2.11
C GLY A 323 -14.31 10.78 1.13
N VAL A 324 -14.91 11.86 0.62
CA VAL A 324 -16.08 11.81 -0.28
C VAL A 324 -15.71 12.47 -1.60
N PHE A 325 -15.62 11.67 -2.66
CA PHE A 325 -15.18 12.13 -3.98
C PHE A 325 -16.28 11.92 -5.02
N ALA A 326 -16.49 12.92 -5.88
CA ALA A 326 -17.34 12.77 -7.05
C ALA A 326 -16.55 12.08 -8.19
N PRO A 327 -17.20 11.42 -9.16
CA PRO A 327 -16.50 10.98 -10.36
C PRO A 327 -15.83 12.19 -11.03
N ALA A 328 -14.52 12.10 -11.33
CA ALA A 328 -13.88 13.16 -12.10
C ALA A 328 -14.48 13.18 -13.52
N GLU A 329 -14.61 14.36 -14.12
CA GLU A 329 -15.23 14.55 -15.45
C GLU A 329 -14.56 13.72 -16.57
N HIS A 330 -13.38 13.18 -16.31
CA HIS A 330 -12.58 12.35 -17.22
C HIS A 330 -12.56 10.85 -16.88
N ILE A 331 -13.27 10.38 -15.84
CA ILE A 331 -13.35 8.94 -15.49
C ILE A 331 -14.21 8.16 -16.48
N SER A 332 -14.92 8.84 -17.37
CA SER A 332 -15.78 8.24 -18.39
C SER A 332 -15.31 8.59 -19.81
N ARG A 333 -14.24 7.93 -20.28
CA ARG A 333 -14.01 7.66 -21.72
C ARG A 333 -13.30 6.34 -21.93
#